data_AF-A0A328EPE4-F1
#
_entry.id   AF-A0A328EPE4-F1
#
_cell.length_a   1.000
_cell.length_b   1.000
_cell.length_c   1.000
_cell.angle_alpha   90.00
_cell.angle_beta   90.00
_cell.angle_gamma   90.00
#
_symmetry.space_group_name_H-M   'P 1'
#
loop_
_entity.id
_entity.type
_entity.pdbx_description
1 polymer ?
#
loop_
_entity_poly.entity_id
_entity_poly.type
_entity_poly.pdbx_seq_one_letter_code
_entity_poly.pdbx_strand_id
1 'polypeptide(L)' 'MLRLGEAGKTEIMYSVNMSYFQLQKYLNFMLERELIDRVQLGNPSVTYRVTAKGLELLRSIDNILDTLDLKDNEQDEA' A
#
# COMPACT_ATOMS: atom_id res chain seq x y z
N MET A 1 6.59 -2.85 0.76
CA MET A 1 6.95 -1.57 0.11
C MET A 1 6.31 -0.35 0.75
N LEU A 2 4.98 -0.17 0.76
CA LEU A 2 4.35 1.04 1.34
C LEU A 2 4.46 1.18 2.87
N ARG A 3 4.64 0.07 3.61
CA ARG A 3 4.93 0.11 5.07
C ARG A 3 6.35 0.60 5.41
N LEU A 4 7.26 0.64 4.43
CA LEU A 4 8.69 0.94 4.63
C LEU A 4 9.07 2.38 4.21
N GLY A 5 8.14 3.15 3.65
CA GLY A 5 8.42 4.50 3.15
C GLY A 5 7.40 4.97 2.12
N GLU A 6 7.88 5.62 1.06
CA GLU A 6 7.07 6.13 -0.04
C GLU A 6 7.27 5.26 -1.29
N ALA A 7 6.25 5.12 -2.13
CA ALA A 7 6.33 4.36 -3.38
C ALA A 7 5.75 5.13 -4.56
N GLY A 8 6.45 5.12 -5.69
CA GLY A 8 5.98 5.71 -6.93
C GLY A 8 4.84 4.92 -7.57
N LYS A 9 4.00 5.57 -8.38
CA LYS A 9 2.91 4.91 -9.11
C LYS A 9 3.38 3.72 -9.94
N THR A 10 4.52 3.86 -10.62
CA THR A 10 5.12 2.82 -11.46
C THR A 10 5.60 1.62 -10.65
N GLU A 11 6.24 1.86 -9.50
CA GLU A 11 6.69 0.79 -8.59
C GLU A 11 5.50 -0.01 -8.06
N ILE A 12 4.45 0.70 -7.62
CA ILE A 12 3.21 0.06 -7.17
C ILE A 12 2.61 -0.78 -8.31
N MET A 13 2.55 -0.25 -9.52
CA MET A 13 2.02 -0.96 -10.69
C MET A 13 2.76 -2.27 -10.98
N TYR A 14 4.09 -2.27 -10.90
CA TYR A 14 4.86 -3.49 -11.13
C TYR A 14 4.77 -4.50 -9.98
N SER A 15 4.44 -4.06 -8.75
CA SER A 15 4.29 -4.95 -7.59
C SER A 15 2.93 -5.63 -7.48
N VAL A 16 1.94 -5.24 -8.29
CA VAL A 16 0.57 -5.72 -8.16
C VAL A 16 0.07 -6.33 -9.46
N ASN A 17 -0.66 -7.44 -9.38
CA ASN A 17 -1.30 -8.06 -10.53
C ASN A 17 -2.61 -7.35 -10.92
N MET A 18 -2.53 -6.06 -11.25
CA MET A 18 -3.69 -5.23 -11.63
C MET A 18 -3.41 -4.41 -12.88
N SER A 19 -4.43 -4.18 -13.70
CA SER A 19 -4.36 -3.22 -14.80
C SER A 19 -4.19 -1.79 -14.29
N TYR A 20 -3.66 -0.90 -15.14
CA TYR A 20 -3.53 0.53 -14.85
C TYR A 20 -4.84 1.16 -14.36
N PHE A 21 -5.98 0.81 -15.00
CA PHE A 21 -7.29 1.36 -14.65
C PHE A 21 -7.74 0.91 -13.25
N GLN A 22 -7.57 -0.37 -12.93
CA GLN A 22 -7.87 -0.91 -11.60
C GLN A 22 -6.99 -0.23 -10.54
N LEU A 23 -5.68 -0.16 -10.77
CA LEU A 23 -4.76 0.48 -9.84
C LEU A 23 -5.15 1.93 -9.58
N GLN A 24 -5.46 2.70 -10.62
CA GLN A 24 -5.86 4.10 -10.46
C GLN A 24 -7.16 4.24 -9.66
N LYS A 25 -8.15 3.35 -9.88
CA LYS A 25 -9.39 3.30 -9.09
C LYS A 25 -9.09 3.05 -7.61
N TYR A 26 -8.23 2.09 -7.29
CA TYR A 26 -7.88 1.78 -5.89
C TYR A 26 -7.04 2.87 -5.23
N LEU A 27 -6.10 3.48 -5.94
CA LEU A 27 -5.32 4.62 -5.42
C LEU A 27 -6.23 5.80 -5.09
N ASN A 28 -7.16 6.14 -5.98
CA ASN A 28 -8.13 7.20 -5.71
C ASN A 28 -9.02 6.87 -4.50
N PHE A 29 -9.52 5.63 -4.40
CA PHE A 29 -10.29 5.18 -3.25
C PHE A 29 -9.50 5.32 -1.93
N MET A 30 -8.24 4.90 -1.90
CA MET A 30 -7.39 5.01 -0.72
C MET A 30 -7.09 6.47 -0.35
N LEU A 31 -6.90 7.34 -1.34
CA LEU A 31 -6.72 8.79 -1.14
C LEU A 31 -7.99 9.45 -0.58
N GLU A 32 -9.16 9.17 -1.16
CA GLU A 32 -10.46 9.70 -0.72
C GLU A 32 -10.78 9.29 0.72
N ARG A 33 -10.27 8.15 1.17
CA ARG A 33 -10.43 7.65 2.53
C ARG A 33 -9.28 8.03 3.46
N GLU A 34 -8.31 8.81 2.99
CA GLU A 34 -7.14 9.26 3.75
C GLU A 34 -6.30 8.10 4.31
N LEU A 35 -6.25 6.98 3.58
CA LEU A 35 -5.43 5.82 3.94
C LEU A 35 -4.00 5.98 3.42
N ILE A 36 -3.85 6.72 2.32
CA ILE A 36 -2.57 7.13 1.75
C ILE A 36 -2.62 8.62 1.40
N ASP A 37 -1.45 9.26 1.36
CA ASP A 37 -1.24 10.62 0.89
C ASP A 37 -0.37 10.64 -0.37
N ARG A 38 -0.45 11.74 -1.11
CA ARG A 38 0.50 12.05 -2.19
C ARG A 38 1.62 12.90 -1.64
N VAL A 39 2.86 12.48 -1.88
CA VAL A 39 4.05 13.27 -1.60
C VAL A 39 4.66 13.70 -2.93
N GLN A 40 4.87 15.01 -3.10
CA GLN A 40 5.53 15.55 -4.29
C GLN A 40 7.03 15.59 -4.04
N LEU A 41 7.75 14.61 -4.59
CA LEU A 41 9.21 14.65 -4.71
C LEU A 41 9.56 15.24 -6.08
N GLY A 42 9.42 16.56 -6.20
CA GLY A 42 9.77 17.29 -7.42
C GLY A 42 8.95 16.91 -8.67
N ASN A 43 9.29 17.55 -9.80
CA ASN A 43 8.61 17.34 -11.08
C ASN A 43 9.37 16.27 -11.89
N PRO A 44 8.75 15.16 -12.36
CA PRO A 44 7.32 14.84 -12.41
C PRO A 44 6.87 13.66 -11.51
N SER A 45 7.62 13.27 -10.47
CA SER A 45 7.31 12.06 -9.70
C SER A 45 6.42 12.32 -8.48
N VAL A 46 5.19 11.79 -8.53
CA VAL A 46 4.32 11.65 -7.36
C VAL A 46 4.59 10.31 -6.69
N THR A 47 4.92 10.33 -5.40
CA THR A 47 4.98 9.15 -4.54
C THR A 47 3.76 9.09 -3.64
N TYR A 48 3.45 7.89 -3.15
CA TYR A 48 2.39 7.65 -2.20
C TYR A 48 2.99 7.19 -0.87
N ARG A 49 2.42 7.69 0.23
CA ARG A 49 2.82 7.30 1.59
C ARG A 49 1.59 6.90 2.40
N VAL A 50 1.71 5.88 3.23
CA VAL A 50 0.62 5.47 4.13
C VAL A 50 0.44 6.50 5.24
N THR A 51 -0.81 6.85 5.54
CA THR A 51 -1.15 7.75 6.66
C THR A 51 -1.18 6.99 8.00
N ALA A 52 -1.31 7.70 9.12
CA ALA A 52 -1.53 7.05 10.42
C ALA A 52 -2.79 6.15 10.40
N LYS A 53 -3.89 6.65 9.80
CA LYS A 53 -5.15 5.92 9.62
C LYS A 53 -4.97 4.67 8.75
N GLY A 54 -4.19 4.79 7.67
CA GLY A 54 -3.82 3.65 6.82
C GLY A 54 -3.03 2.58 7.58
N LEU A 55 -2.10 2.99 8.45
CA LEU A 55 -1.34 2.06 9.30
C LEU A 55 -2.22 1.32 10.31
N GLU A 56 -3.20 2.00 10.91
CA GLU A 56 -4.17 1.36 11.81
C GLU A 56 -5.04 0.32 11.09
N LEU A 57 -5.50 0.63 9.88
CA LEU A 57 -6.23 -0.32 9.05
C LEU A 57 -5.37 -1.55 8.73
N LEU A 58 -4.11 -1.32 8.34
CA LEU A 58 -3.15 -2.37 8.04
C LEU A 58 -2.91 -3.30 9.24
N ARG A 59 -2.79 -2.77 10.46
CA ARG A 59 -2.71 -3.59 11.68
C ARG A 59 -3.98 -4.42 11.91
N SER A 60 -5.14 -3.84 11.61
CA SER A 60 -6.42 -4.54 11.75
C SER A 60 -6.55 -5.68 10.75
N ILE A 61 -6.11 -5.47 9.51
CA ILE A 61 -6.01 -6.52 8.48
C ILE A 61 -5.05 -7.62 8.93
N ASP A 62 -3.87 -7.27 9.44
CA ASP A 62 -2.90 -8.27 9.94
C ASP A 62 -3.51 -9.15 11.04
N ASN A 63 -4.26 -8.56 11.98
CA ASN A 63 -4.91 -9.31 13.05
C ASN A 63 -6.00 -10.26 12.52
N ILE A 64 -6.76 -9.83 11.50
CA ILE A 64 -7.77 -10.68 10.85
C ILE A 64 -7.09 -11.83 10.12
N LEU A 65 -6.02 -11.57 9.36
CA LEU A 65 -5.27 -12.60 8.65
C LEU A 65 -4.65 -13.61 9.61
N ASP A 66 -4.10 -13.15 10.73
CA ASP A 66 -3.58 -13.98 11.82
C ASP A 66 -4.69 -14.86 12.42
N THR A 67 -5.86 -14.28 12.69
CA THR A 67 -7.03 -15.03 13.18
C THR A 67 -7.50 -16.10 12.20
N LEU A 68 -7.34 -15.86 10.90
CA LEU A 68 -7.71 -16.79 9.84
C LEU A 68 -6.61 -17.82 9.52
N ASP A 69 -5.44 -17.74 10.17
CA ASP A 69 -4.26 -18.56 9.86
C ASP A 69 -3.81 -18.40 8.39
N LEU A 70 -3.97 -17.20 7.84
CA LEU A 70 -3.64 -16.83 6.45
C LEU A 70 -2.41 -15.94 6.37
N LYS A 71 -1.69 -15.76 7.48
CA LYS A 71 -0.49 -14.94 7.50
C LYS A 71 0.64 -15.79 6.95
N ASP A 72 1.12 -15.44 5.76
CA ASP A 72 2.32 -16.06 5.19
C ASP A 72 3.47 -15.86 6.17
N ASN A 73 3.97 -16.97 6.73
CA ASN A 73 5.18 -16.98 7.54
C ASN A 73 6.37 -16.81 6.59
N GLU A 74 6.61 -15.59 6.08
CA GLU A 74 7.85 -15.23 5.38
C GLU A 74 9.03 -15.10 6.38
N GLN A 75 9.20 -16.11 7.24
CA GLN A 75 10.35 -16.31 8.11
C GLN A 75 10.76 -17.78 8.03
N ASP A 76 11.22 -18.23 6.86
CA ASP A 76 11.96 -19.48 6.70
C ASP A 76 12.84 -19.40 5.43
N GLU A 77 13.70 -18.40 5.34
CA GLU A 77 14.93 -18.50 4.56
C GLU A 77 16.09 -18.02 5.45
N ALA A 78 16.64 -19.01 6.18
CA ALA A 78 17.88 -18.91 6.94
C ALA A 78 19.10 -19.19 6.05
#